data_AF-Q0A637-F1
#
_entry.id   AF-Q0A637-F1
#
_cell.length_a   1.000
_cell.length_b   1.000
_cell.length_c   1.000
_cell.angle_alpha   90.00
_cell.angle_beta   90.00
_cell.angle_gamma   90.00
#
_symmetry.space_group_name_H-M   'P 1'
#
loop_
_entity.id
_entity.type
_entity.pdbx_description
1 polymer ?
#
loop_
_entity_poly.entity_id
_entity_poly.type
_entity_poly.pdbx_seq_one_letter_code
_entity_poly.pdbx_strand_id
1 'polypeptide(L)'
;MTDPATTLDGFIGRLFEQPDLLRMGHGQRLADHNLGLGWLYYALGRILRPERAVVIGSYRGFAPSVIARALNDNQERGEVHFIDPSFADGFWADPGAVEAHFDALGTPNVRHHRHTTQSFAADPAYAGLGAVGLLMVDGLHTAAQACYDYLAFLPKLDTGAITLFHDSTVRRTSTFYGEDRAYQHSVCDLMAALRADPGLELFTLPVASGLTLVQGRPGDPEGLRRRFPGAEAGGAPESGARGQGRP
;
A
#
# COMPACT_ATOMS: atom_id res chain seq x y z
N MET A 1 20.86 28.48 -5.40
CA MET A 1 19.43 28.18 -5.57
C MET A 1 19.21 26.80 -4.98
N THR A 2 18.41 26.68 -3.93
CA THR A 2 17.95 25.36 -3.45
C THR A 2 17.13 24.75 -4.58
N ASP A 3 17.44 23.52 -4.96
CA ASP A 3 16.65 22.79 -5.95
C ASP A 3 15.19 22.76 -5.45
N PRO A 4 14.21 23.28 -6.20
CA PRO A 4 12.81 23.28 -5.77
C PRO A 4 12.31 21.88 -5.42
N ALA A 5 12.96 20.83 -5.94
CA ALA A 5 12.71 19.44 -5.53
C ALA A 5 12.98 19.13 -4.07
N THR A 6 13.80 19.93 -3.40
CA THR A 6 14.13 19.78 -1.98
C THR A 6 13.08 20.36 -1.05
N THR A 7 12.09 21.11 -1.54
CA THR A 7 10.99 21.64 -0.72
C THR A 7 9.75 20.73 -0.79
N LEU A 8 8.93 20.74 0.27
CA LEU A 8 7.67 19.99 0.29
C LEU A 8 6.71 20.49 -0.80
N ASP A 9 6.58 21.81 -0.95
CA ASP A 9 5.72 22.41 -1.99
C ASP A 9 6.18 22.03 -3.40
N GLY A 10 7.50 22.01 -3.66
CA GLY A 10 8.03 21.59 -4.94
C GLY A 10 7.84 20.09 -5.21
N PHE A 11 7.91 19.24 -4.18
CA PHE A 11 7.53 17.82 -4.29
C PHE A 11 6.05 17.67 -4.63
N ILE A 12 5.18 18.38 -3.93
CA ILE A 12 3.74 18.37 -4.18
C ILE A 12 3.46 18.85 -5.61
N GLY A 13 4.07 19.94 -6.05
CA GLY A 13 3.95 20.43 -7.43
C GLY A 13 4.25 19.34 -8.47
N ARG A 14 5.40 18.67 -8.38
CA ARG A 14 5.76 17.57 -9.31
C ARG A 14 4.81 16.39 -9.24
N LEU A 15 4.33 16.05 -8.05
CA LEU A 15 3.35 14.98 -7.89
C LEU A 15 2.06 15.31 -8.66
N PHE A 16 1.59 16.55 -8.56
CA PHE A 16 0.38 17.01 -9.25
C PHE A 16 0.57 17.29 -10.74
N GLU A 17 1.81 17.45 -11.22
CA GLU A 17 2.14 17.51 -12.65
C GLU A 17 1.94 16.15 -13.36
N GLN A 18 1.95 15.04 -12.62
CA GLN A 18 1.76 13.70 -13.17
C GLN A 18 0.27 13.29 -13.13
N PRO A 19 -0.44 13.20 -14.27
CA PRO A 19 -1.88 12.94 -14.29
C PRO A 19 -2.27 11.62 -13.62
N ASP A 20 -1.45 10.58 -13.74
CA ASP A 20 -1.76 9.27 -13.17
C ASP A 20 -1.63 9.21 -11.64
N LEU A 21 -0.95 10.20 -11.03
CA LEU A 21 -0.89 10.39 -9.57
C LEU A 21 -2.03 11.26 -9.03
N LEU A 22 -2.74 11.96 -9.93
CA LEU A 22 -3.95 12.67 -9.58
C LEU A 22 -5.06 11.64 -9.37
N ARG A 23 -5.70 11.69 -8.20
CA ARG A 23 -6.82 10.84 -7.75
C ARG A 23 -6.44 9.52 -7.07
N MET A 24 -5.16 9.31 -6.75
CA MET A 24 -4.69 8.12 -6.05
C MET A 24 -4.51 8.31 -4.53
N GLY A 25 -4.52 9.54 -4.03
CA GLY A 25 -4.26 9.87 -2.62
C GLY A 25 -5.49 10.03 -1.73
N HIS A 26 -6.63 9.40 -2.07
CA HIS A 26 -7.93 9.47 -1.37
C HIS A 26 -8.27 10.86 -0.83
N GLY A 27 -9.05 11.62 -1.62
CA GLY A 27 -9.45 12.98 -1.25
C GLY A 27 -8.45 14.07 -1.66
N GLN A 28 -7.54 13.77 -2.60
CA GLN A 28 -6.71 14.78 -3.23
C GLN A 28 -7.56 15.86 -3.93
N ARG A 29 -7.06 17.10 -3.95
CA ARG A 29 -7.66 18.20 -4.70
C ARG A 29 -6.59 18.97 -5.45
N LEU A 30 -6.72 19.05 -6.77
CA LEU A 30 -5.78 19.76 -7.64
C LEU A 30 -5.83 21.27 -7.42
N ALA A 31 -7.03 21.84 -7.21
CA ALA A 31 -7.24 23.29 -7.14
C ALA A 31 -6.41 24.00 -6.07
N ASP A 32 -6.08 23.31 -4.98
CA ASP A 32 -5.32 23.82 -3.84
C ASP A 32 -4.12 22.93 -3.48
N HIS A 33 -3.70 22.04 -4.39
CA HIS A 33 -2.62 21.06 -4.18
C HIS A 33 -2.77 20.23 -2.88
N ASN A 34 -4.00 19.95 -2.46
CA ASN A 34 -4.23 19.19 -1.24
C ASN A 34 -3.99 17.70 -1.47
N LEU A 35 -3.05 17.11 -0.72
CA LEU A 35 -2.69 15.69 -0.81
C LEU A 35 -3.77 14.70 -0.33
N GLY A 36 -4.88 15.16 0.25
CA GLY A 36 -5.89 14.28 0.84
C GLY A 36 -5.30 13.49 2.01
N LEU A 37 -5.50 12.17 2.02
CA LEU A 37 -4.86 11.29 2.99
C LEU A 37 -3.33 11.25 2.87
N GLY A 38 -2.74 11.72 1.76
CA GLY A 38 -1.30 11.91 1.65
C GLY A 38 -0.71 12.81 2.75
N TRP A 39 -1.46 13.78 3.27
CA TRP A 39 -1.00 14.55 4.44
C TRP A 39 -0.80 13.68 5.69
N LEU A 40 -1.66 12.68 5.88
CA LEU A 40 -1.54 11.74 6.97
C LEU A 40 -0.35 10.79 6.75
N TYR A 41 -0.15 10.27 5.53
CA TYR A 41 0.99 9.40 5.23
C TYR A 41 2.32 10.14 5.48
N TYR A 42 2.37 11.40 5.04
CA TYR A 42 3.52 12.25 5.29
C TYR A 42 3.74 12.47 6.79
N ALA A 43 2.69 12.86 7.52
CA ALA A 43 2.77 13.09 8.97
C ALA A 43 3.21 11.83 9.75
N LEU A 44 2.70 10.65 9.38
CA LEU A 44 3.10 9.39 10.00
C LEU A 44 4.59 9.10 9.76
N GLY A 45 5.09 9.27 8.53
CA GLY A 45 6.53 9.13 8.24
C GLY A 45 7.40 10.10 9.05
N ARG A 46 6.95 11.35 9.22
CA ARG A 46 7.64 12.38 10.02
C ARG A 46 7.67 12.08 11.51
N ILE A 47 6.56 11.57 12.06
CA ILE A 47 6.39 11.35 13.50
C ILE A 47 6.98 10.02 13.94
N LEU A 48 6.66 8.93 13.22
CA LEU A 48 7.14 7.59 13.55
C LEU A 48 8.63 7.40 13.24
N ARG A 49 9.14 8.14 12.25
CA ARG A 49 10.54 8.07 11.78
C ARG A 49 11.04 6.63 11.58
N PRO A 50 10.28 5.75 10.91
CA PRO A 50 10.70 4.36 10.76
C PRO A 50 11.97 4.31 9.90
N GLU A 51 12.89 3.41 10.26
CA GLU A 51 14.01 3.08 9.37
C GLU A 51 13.48 2.47 8.06
N ARG A 52 12.41 1.66 8.15
CA ARG A 52 11.78 0.99 7.02
C ARG A 52 10.26 1.15 7.07
N ALA A 53 9.69 1.61 5.97
CA ALA A 53 8.27 1.49 5.68
C ALA A 53 8.04 0.49 4.55
N VAL A 54 6.90 -0.19 4.56
CA VAL A 54 6.48 -1.11 3.50
C VAL A 54 5.15 -0.63 2.94
N VAL A 55 5.04 -0.59 1.61
CA VAL A 55 3.79 -0.33 0.90
C VAL A 55 3.51 -1.47 -0.07
N ILE A 56 2.34 -2.09 0.05
CA ILE A 56 1.89 -3.19 -0.81
C ILE A 56 0.77 -2.66 -1.70
N GLY A 57 1.04 -2.56 -3.00
CA GLY A 57 0.15 -1.95 -3.99
C GLY A 57 0.07 -0.44 -3.85
N SER A 58 0.19 0.30 -4.96
CA SER A 58 -0.08 1.75 -4.96
C SER A 58 -0.32 2.34 -6.36
N TYR A 59 -0.70 1.49 -7.32
CA TYR A 59 -0.88 1.81 -8.74
C TYR A 59 0.32 2.52 -9.38
N ARG A 60 0.44 3.85 -9.23
CA ARG A 60 1.49 4.71 -9.78
C ARG A 60 2.47 5.24 -8.75
N GLY A 61 2.32 4.79 -7.51
CA GLY A 61 3.29 5.03 -6.45
C GLY A 61 3.02 6.32 -5.67
N PHE A 62 1.77 6.77 -5.58
CA PHE A 62 1.42 7.95 -4.77
C PHE A 62 1.82 7.77 -3.30
N ALA A 63 1.31 6.72 -2.65
CA ALA A 63 1.58 6.48 -1.24
C ALA A 63 3.07 6.22 -0.93
N PRO A 64 3.81 5.34 -1.66
CA PRO A 64 5.22 5.13 -1.37
C PRO A 64 6.04 6.40 -1.61
N SER A 65 5.71 7.23 -2.62
CA SER A 65 6.41 8.51 -2.84
C SER A 65 6.18 9.49 -1.69
N VAL A 66 4.95 9.63 -1.20
CA VAL A 66 4.64 10.55 -0.10
C VAL A 66 5.31 10.13 1.20
N ILE A 67 5.31 8.82 1.51
CA ILE A 67 6.01 8.28 2.68
C ILE A 67 7.52 8.47 2.51
N ALA A 68 8.08 8.12 1.35
CA ALA A 68 9.50 8.25 1.06
C ALA A 68 9.98 9.69 1.20
N ARG A 69 9.17 10.66 0.74
CA ARG A 69 9.42 12.08 0.94
C ARG A 69 9.49 12.45 2.41
N ALA A 70 8.54 11.99 3.23
CA ALA A 70 8.56 12.24 4.67
C ALA A 70 9.82 11.69 5.35
N LEU A 71 10.26 10.49 4.95
CA LEU A 71 11.47 9.86 5.47
C LEU A 71 12.75 10.57 5.00
N ASN A 72 12.79 11.08 3.77
CA ASN A 72 13.91 11.90 3.28
C ASN A 72 14.04 13.23 4.00
N ASP A 73 12.90 13.83 4.38
CA ASP A 73 12.93 15.07 5.15
C ASP A 73 13.45 14.81 6.59
N ASN A 74 13.43 13.56 7.08
CA ASN A 74 13.97 13.18 8.40
C ASN A 74 15.50 12.99 8.32
N GLN A 75 16.18 13.08 9.46
CA GLN A 75 17.65 12.95 9.49
C GLN A 75 18.13 11.50 9.34
N GLU A 76 17.33 10.53 9.75
CA GLU A 76 17.66 9.10 9.71
C GLU A 76 17.66 8.51 8.31
N ARG A 77 17.03 9.19 7.34
CA ARG A 77 16.93 8.78 5.92
C ARG A 77 16.39 7.35 5.76
N GLY A 78 15.23 7.10 6.34
CA GLY A 78 14.54 5.81 6.21
C GLY A 78 14.18 5.48 4.75
N GLU A 79 13.94 4.20 4.50
CA GLU A 79 13.65 3.65 3.17
C GLU A 79 12.20 3.14 3.07
N VAL A 80 11.64 3.16 1.86
CA VAL A 80 10.33 2.58 1.57
C VAL A 80 10.53 1.36 0.68
N HIS A 81 10.07 0.20 1.13
CA HIS A 81 9.95 -1.00 0.31
C HIS A 81 8.56 -1.03 -0.34
N PHE A 82 8.52 -0.82 -1.65
CA PHE A 82 7.28 -0.83 -2.42
C PHE A 82 7.14 -2.16 -3.17
N ILE A 83 6.06 -2.89 -2.91
CA ILE A 83 5.80 -4.22 -3.46
C ILE A 83 4.59 -4.13 -4.37
N ASP A 84 4.77 -4.38 -5.66
CA ASP A 84 3.68 -4.39 -6.65
C ASP A 84 4.00 -5.37 -7.79
N PRO A 85 3.11 -6.33 -8.11
CA PRO A 85 3.36 -7.28 -9.18
C PRO A 85 3.21 -6.69 -10.59
N SER A 86 2.77 -5.44 -10.71
CA SER A 86 2.54 -4.74 -11.98
C SER A 86 1.38 -5.31 -12.81
N PHE A 87 0.42 -5.98 -12.18
CA PHE A 87 -0.67 -6.66 -12.89
C PHE A 87 -1.71 -5.72 -13.52
N ALA A 88 -1.74 -4.44 -13.14
CA ALA A 88 -2.68 -3.48 -13.72
C ALA A 88 -2.39 -3.24 -15.22
N ASP A 89 -1.13 -2.97 -15.56
CA ASP A 89 -0.73 -2.55 -16.91
C ASP A 89 0.77 -2.73 -17.22
N GLY A 90 1.54 -3.33 -16.32
CA GLY A 90 2.98 -3.53 -16.54
C GLY A 90 3.84 -2.28 -16.28
N PHE A 91 3.31 -1.17 -15.76
CA PHE A 91 4.08 0.06 -15.49
C PHE A 91 5.38 -0.19 -14.72
N TRP A 92 5.35 -1.08 -13.72
CA TRP A 92 6.51 -1.44 -12.90
C TRP A 92 7.38 -2.57 -13.47
N ALA A 93 7.25 -2.87 -14.77
CA ALA A 93 7.95 -4.01 -15.37
C ALA A 93 9.45 -3.75 -15.61
N ASP A 94 9.84 -2.52 -15.94
CA ASP A 94 11.22 -2.14 -16.24
C ASP A 94 11.89 -1.46 -15.04
N PRO A 95 12.87 -2.10 -14.37
CA PRO A 95 13.48 -1.55 -13.16
C PRO A 95 14.12 -0.17 -13.32
N GLY A 96 14.72 0.11 -14.49
CA GLY A 96 15.36 1.41 -14.76
C GLY A 96 14.33 2.53 -14.89
N ALA A 97 13.21 2.28 -15.55
CA ALA A 97 12.08 3.21 -15.61
C ALA A 97 11.45 3.44 -14.23
N VAL A 98 11.39 2.41 -13.38
CA VAL A 98 10.91 2.55 -11.99
C VAL A 98 11.83 3.45 -11.17
N GLU A 99 13.14 3.25 -11.24
CA GLU A 99 14.13 4.10 -10.56
C GLU A 99 14.01 5.55 -11.03
N ALA A 100 14.00 5.77 -12.35
CA ALA A 100 13.85 7.10 -12.93
C ALA A 100 12.53 7.79 -12.52
N HIS A 101 11.43 7.03 -12.36
CA HIS A 101 10.14 7.55 -11.91
C HIS A 101 10.23 8.13 -10.50
N PHE A 102 10.80 7.39 -9.55
CA PHE A 102 10.94 7.86 -8.17
C PHE A 102 12.03 8.93 -8.01
N ASP A 103 13.09 8.87 -8.81
CA ASP A 103 14.11 9.93 -8.84
C ASP A 103 13.55 11.26 -9.32
N ALA A 104 12.71 11.25 -10.37
CA ALA A 104 12.05 12.44 -10.88
C ALA A 104 11.13 13.09 -9.84
N LEU A 105 10.54 12.29 -8.93
CA LEU A 105 9.75 12.80 -7.81
C LEU A 105 10.62 13.32 -6.66
N GLY A 106 11.92 12.98 -6.62
CA GLY A 106 12.83 13.31 -5.52
C GLY A 106 12.70 12.34 -4.35
N THR A 107 12.36 11.09 -4.63
CA THR A 107 12.18 10.00 -3.65
C THR A 107 13.07 8.80 -3.98
N PRO A 108 14.40 8.97 -4.07
CA PRO A 108 15.34 7.90 -4.44
C PRO A 108 15.44 6.78 -3.39
N ASN A 109 14.85 6.99 -2.20
CA ASN A 109 14.80 6.04 -1.10
C ASN A 109 13.62 5.03 -1.21
N VAL A 110 12.95 4.96 -2.37
CA VAL A 110 11.99 3.89 -2.68
C VAL A 110 12.73 2.71 -3.31
N ARG A 111 12.63 1.54 -2.70
CA ARG A 111 13.06 0.26 -3.26
C ARG A 111 11.84 -0.51 -3.76
N HIS A 112 11.70 -0.61 -5.07
CA HIS A 112 10.60 -1.36 -5.67
C HIS A 112 10.93 -2.85 -5.83
N HIS A 113 9.96 -3.70 -5.52
CA HIS A 113 9.99 -5.15 -5.65
C HIS A 113 8.81 -5.58 -6.53
N ARG A 114 9.10 -6.06 -7.75
CA ARG A 114 8.06 -6.53 -8.69
C ARG A 114 7.53 -7.90 -8.30
N HIS A 115 6.80 -7.98 -7.20
CA HIS A 115 6.36 -9.20 -6.55
C HIS A 115 4.90 -9.11 -6.11
N THR A 116 4.24 -10.26 -6.01
CA THR A 116 3.09 -10.39 -5.10
C THR A 116 3.61 -10.51 -3.67
N THR A 117 2.79 -10.23 -2.67
CA THR A 117 3.23 -10.42 -1.28
C THR A 117 3.69 -11.84 -0.99
N GLN A 118 3.04 -12.83 -1.60
CA GLN A 118 3.39 -14.24 -1.50
C GLN A 118 4.79 -14.53 -2.05
N SER A 119 5.10 -14.04 -3.26
CA SER A 119 6.42 -14.26 -3.84
C SER A 119 7.50 -13.44 -3.15
N PHE A 120 7.17 -12.24 -2.65
CA PHE A 120 8.10 -11.43 -1.86
C PHE A 120 8.43 -12.09 -0.52
N ALA A 121 7.46 -12.68 0.18
CA ALA A 121 7.68 -13.35 1.46
C ALA A 121 8.68 -14.53 1.37
N ALA A 122 8.87 -15.09 0.17
CA ALA A 122 9.86 -16.13 -0.11
C ALA A 122 11.20 -15.59 -0.65
N ASP A 123 11.29 -14.28 -0.93
CA ASP A 123 12.44 -13.64 -1.53
C ASP A 123 13.55 -13.32 -0.50
N PRO A 124 14.85 -13.41 -0.86
CA PRO A 124 15.95 -13.00 0.02
C PRO A 124 15.83 -11.57 0.54
N ALA A 125 15.25 -10.64 -0.22
CA ALA A 125 15.04 -9.27 0.21
C ALA A 125 14.06 -9.18 1.39
N TYR A 126 13.04 -10.03 1.44
CA TYR A 126 12.15 -10.13 2.60
C TYR A 126 12.84 -10.79 3.80
N ALA A 127 13.65 -11.83 3.57
CA ALA A 127 14.44 -12.44 4.63
C ALA A 127 15.37 -11.41 5.30
N GLY A 128 16.06 -10.61 4.48
CA GLY A 128 16.93 -9.52 4.91
C GLY A 128 16.20 -8.24 5.36
N LEU A 129 14.88 -8.15 5.17
CA LEU A 129 14.10 -7.00 5.62
C LEU A 129 14.16 -6.91 7.15
N GLY A 130 14.65 -5.79 7.64
CA GLY A 130 14.70 -5.49 9.06
C GLY A 130 13.33 -5.19 9.66
N ALA A 131 13.36 -4.53 10.79
CA ALA A 131 12.20 -4.03 11.51
C ALA A 131 11.41 -2.99 10.67
N VAL A 132 10.08 -3.13 10.63
CA VAL A 132 9.16 -2.27 9.85
C VAL A 132 8.30 -1.48 10.82
N GLY A 133 8.44 -0.14 10.79
CA GLY A 133 7.68 0.77 11.65
C GLY A 133 6.39 1.31 11.03
N LEU A 134 6.22 1.17 9.71
CA LEU A 134 5.01 1.56 9.00
C LEU A 134 4.71 0.56 7.89
N LEU A 135 3.55 -0.05 7.90
CA LEU A 135 3.05 -0.95 6.85
C LEU A 135 1.80 -0.36 6.21
N MET A 136 1.71 -0.37 4.89
CA MET A 136 0.50 -0.02 4.16
C MET A 136 0.05 -1.18 3.28
N VAL A 137 -1.22 -1.55 3.43
CA VAL A 137 -1.91 -2.59 2.67
C VAL A 137 -2.93 -1.90 1.75
N ASP A 138 -2.58 -1.80 0.47
CA ASP A 138 -3.36 -1.13 -0.59
C ASP A 138 -3.31 -1.94 -1.91
N GLY A 139 -3.21 -3.28 -1.79
CA GLY A 139 -3.13 -4.22 -2.91
C GLY A 139 -4.49 -4.65 -3.46
N LEU A 140 -4.78 -5.96 -3.47
CA LEU A 140 -6.00 -6.54 -4.10
C LEU A 140 -7.32 -6.20 -3.37
N HIS A 141 -7.30 -5.47 -2.26
CA HIS A 141 -8.47 -5.03 -1.47
C HIS A 141 -9.50 -6.12 -1.09
N THR A 142 -9.18 -7.40 -1.19
CA THR A 142 -10.01 -8.48 -0.61
C THR A 142 -9.65 -8.68 0.85
N ALA A 143 -10.62 -9.08 1.68
CA ALA A 143 -10.35 -9.39 3.09
C ALA A 143 -9.25 -10.47 3.24
N ALA A 144 -9.29 -11.50 2.39
CA ALA A 144 -8.32 -12.59 2.39
C ALA A 144 -6.91 -12.10 2.04
N GLN A 145 -6.74 -11.35 0.96
CA GLN A 145 -5.41 -10.85 0.58
C GLN A 145 -4.88 -9.84 1.60
N ALA A 146 -5.72 -8.89 2.04
CA ALA A 146 -5.30 -7.91 3.05
C ALA A 146 -4.91 -8.59 4.39
N CYS A 147 -5.62 -9.66 4.77
CA CYS A 147 -5.29 -10.48 5.93
C CYS A 147 -3.92 -11.15 5.74
N TYR A 148 -3.68 -11.75 4.57
CA TYR A 148 -2.38 -12.35 4.27
C TYR A 148 -1.26 -11.31 4.28
N ASP A 149 -1.45 -10.16 3.65
CA ASP A 149 -0.47 -9.08 3.62
C ASP A 149 -0.07 -8.66 5.04
N TYR A 150 -1.05 -8.44 5.90
CA TYR A 150 -0.82 -8.10 7.30
C TYR A 150 -0.08 -9.21 8.07
N LEU A 151 -0.56 -10.46 7.95
CA LEU A 151 0.02 -11.60 8.66
C LEU A 151 1.42 -11.97 8.16
N ALA A 152 1.69 -11.79 6.87
CA ALA A 152 3.00 -12.00 6.28
C ALA A 152 4.03 -11.08 6.92
N PHE A 153 3.71 -9.79 7.09
CA PHE A 153 4.61 -8.81 7.67
C PHE A 153 4.57 -8.73 9.20
N LEU A 154 3.60 -9.36 9.86
CA LEU A 154 3.46 -9.35 11.33
C LEU A 154 4.77 -9.70 12.08
N PRO A 155 5.61 -10.67 11.64
CA PRO A 155 6.90 -10.95 12.27
C PRO A 155 7.95 -9.84 12.09
N LYS A 156 7.78 -8.96 11.10
CA LYS A 156 8.70 -7.84 10.78
C LYS A 156 8.28 -6.52 11.43
N LEU A 157 7.04 -6.42 11.92
CA LEU A 157 6.53 -5.19 12.54
C LEU A 157 7.21 -4.89 13.88
N ASP A 158 7.66 -3.65 14.03
CA ASP A 158 8.13 -3.11 15.31
C ASP A 158 7.00 -3.04 16.36
N THR A 159 7.36 -2.99 17.64
CA THR A 159 6.39 -2.87 18.76
C THR A 159 5.48 -1.65 18.62
N GLY A 160 6.00 -0.54 18.08
CA GLY A 160 5.23 0.69 17.85
C GLY A 160 4.67 0.84 16.44
N ALA A 161 4.80 -0.19 15.59
CA ALA A 161 4.45 -0.07 14.18
C ALA A 161 2.96 0.21 13.98
N ILE A 162 2.67 1.03 12.96
CA ILE A 162 1.30 1.28 12.51
C ILE A 162 1.08 0.58 11.17
N THR A 163 -0.01 -0.15 11.04
CA THR A 163 -0.48 -0.73 9.77
C THR A 163 -1.65 0.08 9.25
N LEU A 164 -1.61 0.44 7.97
CA LEU A 164 -2.61 1.21 7.26
C LEU A 164 -3.36 0.31 6.29
N PHE A 165 -4.69 0.24 6.40
CA PHE A 165 -5.55 -0.49 5.47
C PHE A 165 -6.39 0.47 4.65
N HIS A 166 -6.15 0.47 3.34
CA HIS A 166 -6.92 1.24 2.37
C HIS A 166 -8.25 0.57 2.03
N ASP A 167 -9.17 1.39 1.51
CA ASP A 167 -10.49 0.96 1.02
C ASP A 167 -11.26 0.12 2.07
N SER A 168 -11.11 0.53 3.33
CA SER A 168 -11.38 -0.31 4.49
C SER A 168 -12.75 -0.10 5.12
N THR A 169 -13.60 0.75 4.55
CA THR A 169 -14.91 1.11 5.15
C THR A 169 -16.11 0.56 4.42
N VAL A 170 -15.98 0.17 3.14
CA VAL A 170 -17.11 -0.23 2.31
C VAL A 170 -16.78 -1.44 1.45
N ARG A 171 -17.79 -2.26 1.18
CA ARG A 171 -17.72 -3.23 0.08
C ARG A 171 -18.01 -2.52 -1.24
N ARG A 172 -17.26 -2.85 -2.27
CA ARG A 172 -17.52 -2.40 -3.65
C ARG A 172 -17.01 -3.40 -4.66
N THR A 173 -17.67 -3.47 -5.81
CA THR A 173 -17.13 -4.20 -6.95
C THR A 173 -16.13 -3.31 -7.68
N SER A 174 -14.97 -3.87 -8.02
CA SER A 174 -13.93 -3.21 -8.79
C SER A 174 -13.62 -4.03 -10.04
N THR A 175 -13.34 -3.33 -11.14
CA THR A 175 -12.85 -3.88 -12.42
C THR A 175 -11.42 -3.39 -12.71
N PHE A 176 -10.68 -2.99 -11.68
CA PHE A 176 -9.37 -2.35 -11.81
C PHE A 176 -8.36 -3.17 -12.63
N TYR A 177 -8.45 -4.51 -12.57
CA TYR A 177 -7.57 -5.43 -13.32
C TYR A 177 -8.16 -5.90 -14.67
N GLY A 178 -9.22 -5.25 -15.15
CA GLY A 178 -9.95 -5.61 -16.38
C GLY A 178 -11.46 -5.76 -16.12
N GLU A 179 -12.27 -5.43 -17.14
CA GLU A 179 -13.74 -5.56 -17.07
C GLU A 179 -14.20 -7.00 -16.87
N ASP A 180 -13.44 -7.97 -17.39
CA ASP A 180 -13.65 -9.41 -17.26
C ASP A 180 -13.16 -9.99 -15.92
N ARG A 181 -12.54 -9.16 -15.07
CA ARG A 181 -11.90 -9.55 -13.81
C ARG A 181 -12.49 -8.82 -12.62
N ALA A 182 -13.82 -8.66 -12.62
CA ALA A 182 -14.53 -8.04 -11.51
C ALA A 182 -14.30 -8.80 -10.20
N TYR A 183 -13.98 -8.07 -9.13
CA TYR A 183 -13.78 -8.63 -7.79
C TYR A 183 -14.38 -7.71 -6.72
N GLN A 184 -14.65 -8.27 -5.54
CA GLN A 184 -15.16 -7.48 -4.42
C GLN A 184 -14.04 -6.98 -3.51
N HIS A 185 -14.00 -5.66 -3.36
CA HIS A 185 -13.35 -5.02 -2.23
C HIS A 185 -14.10 -5.42 -0.96
N SER A 186 -13.38 -5.98 -0.01
CA SER A 186 -13.95 -6.54 1.24
C SER A 186 -13.06 -6.30 2.45
N VAL A 187 -12.09 -5.39 2.38
CA VAL A 187 -11.20 -5.04 3.52
C VAL A 187 -12.00 -4.65 4.78
N CYS A 188 -13.19 -4.07 4.64
CA CYS A 188 -14.08 -3.77 5.76
C CYS A 188 -14.45 -5.01 6.61
N ASP A 189 -14.52 -6.20 6.00
CA ASP A 189 -14.81 -7.45 6.72
C ASP A 189 -13.62 -7.85 7.61
N LEU A 190 -12.39 -7.65 7.12
CA LEU A 190 -11.19 -7.81 7.93
C LEU A 190 -11.17 -6.80 9.08
N MET A 191 -11.49 -5.53 8.81
CA MET A 191 -11.53 -4.51 9.88
C MET A 191 -12.54 -4.87 10.97
N ALA A 192 -13.71 -5.40 10.60
CA ALA A 192 -14.70 -5.87 11.57
C ALA A 192 -14.16 -7.03 12.43
N ALA A 193 -13.34 -7.92 11.86
CA ALA A 193 -12.68 -8.98 12.62
C ALA A 193 -11.58 -8.45 13.55
N LEU A 194 -10.72 -7.55 13.08
CA LEU A 194 -9.64 -6.97 13.87
C LEU A 194 -10.16 -6.14 15.04
N ARG A 195 -11.29 -5.43 14.90
CA ARG A 195 -11.92 -4.68 16.01
C ARG A 195 -12.38 -5.55 17.18
N ALA A 196 -12.60 -6.85 16.95
CA ALA A 196 -12.99 -7.77 18.02
C ALA A 196 -11.79 -8.24 18.86
N ASP A 197 -10.56 -7.94 18.44
CA ASP A 197 -9.35 -8.33 19.14
C ASP A 197 -8.94 -7.25 20.16
N PRO A 198 -8.93 -7.54 21.47
CA PRO A 198 -8.54 -6.57 22.49
C PRO A 198 -7.04 -6.23 22.47
N GLY A 199 -6.21 -6.97 21.74
CA GLY A 199 -4.79 -6.69 21.54
C GLY A 199 -4.49 -5.65 20.46
N LEU A 200 -5.53 -5.10 19.83
CA LEU A 200 -5.40 -4.15 18.72
C LEU A 200 -6.08 -2.82 19.04
N GLU A 201 -5.41 -1.73 18.68
CA GLU A 201 -5.98 -0.40 18.64
C GLU A 201 -6.29 -0.02 17.18
N LEU A 202 -7.53 0.41 16.93
CA LEU A 202 -7.99 0.75 15.58
C LEU A 202 -8.59 2.16 15.54
N PHE A 203 -8.14 2.95 14.57
CA PHE A 203 -8.71 4.26 14.26
C PHE A 203 -9.05 4.34 12.77
N THR A 204 -10.29 4.70 12.45
CA THR A 204 -10.76 4.73 11.06
C THR A 204 -11.18 6.13 10.65
N LEU A 205 -10.62 6.59 9.54
CA LEU A 205 -10.98 7.83 8.88
C LEU A 205 -11.92 7.52 7.71
N PRO A 206 -13.18 8.00 7.73
CA PRO A 206 -14.14 7.76 6.66
C PRO A 206 -13.95 8.75 5.50
N VAL A 207 -12.71 8.93 5.03
CA VAL A 207 -12.39 9.78 3.88
C VAL A 207 -12.31 8.92 2.61
N ALA A 208 -13.03 9.31 1.56
CA ALA A 208 -13.19 8.52 0.35
C ALA A 208 -13.73 7.10 0.68
N SER A 209 -13.04 6.03 0.27
CA SER A 209 -13.37 4.64 0.63
C SER A 209 -12.79 4.18 1.97
N GLY A 210 -12.13 5.10 2.69
CA GLY A 210 -11.72 4.96 4.07
C GLY A 210 -10.32 4.41 4.28
N LEU A 211 -9.73 4.79 5.40
CA LEU A 211 -8.42 4.35 5.87
C LEU A 211 -8.54 3.92 7.32
N THR A 212 -8.05 2.72 7.64
CA THR A 212 -8.00 2.23 9.01
C THR A 212 -6.55 2.06 9.43
N LEU A 213 -6.18 2.72 10.52
CA LEU A 213 -4.92 2.57 11.22
C LEU A 213 -5.09 1.45 12.25
N VAL A 214 -4.14 0.54 12.30
CA VAL A 214 -4.10 -0.58 13.24
C VAL A 214 -2.74 -0.56 13.93
N GLN A 215 -2.73 -0.58 15.25
CA GLN A 215 -1.54 -0.77 16.08
C GLN A 215 -1.72 -2.00 16.96
N GLY A 216 -0.62 -2.70 17.24
CA GLY A 216 -0.60 -3.89 18.09
C GLY A 216 -0.45 -5.19 17.30
N ARG A 217 -0.67 -6.31 17.99
CA ARG A 217 -0.57 -7.66 17.44
C ARG A 217 -1.84 -8.45 17.77
N PRO A 218 -2.43 -9.15 16.79
CA PRO A 218 -3.62 -9.95 17.06
C PRO A 218 -3.27 -11.11 18.01
N GLY A 219 -4.18 -11.41 18.92
CA GLY A 219 -4.04 -12.50 19.90
C GLY A 219 -4.17 -13.89 19.26
N ASP A 220 -4.90 -14.02 18.14
CA ASP A 220 -5.04 -15.28 17.38
C ASP A 220 -4.80 -15.06 15.86
N PRO A 221 -3.53 -14.90 15.42
CA PRO A 221 -3.20 -14.77 14.01
C PRO A 221 -3.68 -15.96 13.15
N GLU A 222 -3.64 -17.18 13.71
CA GLU A 222 -4.09 -18.38 13.01
C GLU A 222 -5.62 -18.42 12.84
N GLY A 223 -6.36 -17.93 13.84
CA GLY A 223 -7.80 -17.72 13.75
C GLY A 223 -8.19 -16.73 12.66
N LEU A 224 -7.45 -15.62 12.53
CA LEU A 224 -7.64 -14.69 11.42
C LEU A 224 -7.38 -15.35 10.07
N ARG A 225 -6.31 -16.15 9.94
CA ARG A 225 -6.02 -16.90 8.71
C ARG A 225 -7.11 -17.89 8.35
N ARG A 226 -7.63 -18.65 9.33
CA ARG A 226 -8.76 -19.57 9.12
C ARG A 226 -10.05 -18.86 8.73
N ARG A 227 -10.29 -17.66 9.27
CA ARG A 227 -11.49 -16.86 8.99
C ARG A 227 -11.50 -16.29 7.57
N PHE A 228 -10.33 -15.96 7.03
CA PHE A 228 -10.17 -15.41 5.68
C PHE A 228 -9.28 -16.31 4.82
N PRO A 229 -9.73 -17.54 4.49
CA PRO A 229 -8.96 -18.46 3.65
C PRO A 229 -8.87 -17.92 2.21
N GLY A 230 -7.86 -18.37 1.47
CA GLY A 230 -7.79 -18.15 0.01
C GLY A 230 -6.86 -17.05 -0.47
N ALA A 231 -5.89 -16.61 0.34
CA ALA A 231 -4.77 -15.82 -0.16
C ALA A 231 -3.66 -16.67 -0.81
N GLU A 232 -3.85 -17.99 -0.96
CA GLU A 232 -2.81 -18.86 -1.49
C GLU A 232 -2.71 -18.74 -3.02
N ALA A 233 -1.49 -18.42 -3.48
CA ALA A 233 -1.06 -18.28 -4.87
C ALA A 233 -1.79 -17.22 -5.72
N GLY A 234 -1.65 -15.94 -5.35
CA GLY A 234 -1.17 -14.82 -6.21
C GLY A 234 -1.61 -14.65 -7.67
N GLY A 235 -2.63 -15.36 -8.15
CA GLY A 235 -3.25 -15.10 -9.44
C GLY A 235 -4.18 -13.91 -9.30
N ALA A 236 -4.12 -12.98 -10.25
CA ALA A 236 -5.32 -12.20 -10.57
C ALA A 236 -6.51 -13.18 -10.68
N PRO A 237 -7.74 -12.80 -10.28
CA PRO A 237 -8.90 -13.70 -10.34
C PRO A 237 -8.92 -14.41 -11.69
N GLU A 238 -8.83 -15.74 -11.68
CA GLU A 238 -8.74 -16.54 -12.90
C GLU A 238 -9.95 -16.20 -13.78
N SER A 239 -9.66 -15.90 -15.06
CA SER A 239 -10.68 -15.69 -16.07
C SER A 239 -11.62 -16.88 -16.07
N GLY A 240 -12.87 -16.67 -15.67
CA GLY A 240 -13.93 -17.64 -15.86
C GLY A 240 -14.14 -17.85 -17.36
N ALA A 241 -13.40 -18.78 -17.96
CA ALA A 241 -13.66 -19.26 -19.30
C ALA A 241 -15.02 -19.98 -19.30
N ARG A 242 -16.10 -19.22 -19.54
CA ARG A 242 -17.39 -19.75 -19.99
C ARG A 242 -17.69 -19.17 -21.36
N GLY A 243 -17.46 -20.01 -22.35
CA GLY A 243 -17.80 -19.77 -23.74
C GLY A 243 -17.55 -21.00 -24.59
N GLN A 244 -17.96 -22.18 -24.11
CA GLN A 244 -18.18 -23.34 -24.97
C GLN A 244 -19.20 -22.95 -26.04
N GLY A 245 -18.94 -23.41 -27.26
CA GLY A 245 -19.63 -22.95 -28.45
C GLY A 245 -21.08 -23.38 -28.57
N ARG A 246 -21.75 -22.72 -29.51
CA ARG A 246 -22.43 -23.27 -30.70
C ARG A 246 -23.56 -22.32 -31.13
N PRO A 247 -24.03 -22.38 -32.37
CA PRO A 247 -23.39 -22.82 -33.62
C PRO A 247 -23.06 -21.65 -34.55
#